data_AF-A0A2M8F2E2-F1
#
_entry.id   AF-A0A2M8F2E2-F1
#
_cell.length_a   1.000
_cell.length_b   1.000
_cell.length_c   1.000
_cell.angle_alpha   90.00
_cell.angle_beta   90.00
_cell.angle_gamma   90.00
#
_symmetry.space_group_name_H-M   'P 1'
#
loop_
_entity.id
_entity.type
_entity.pdbx_description
1 polymer ?
#
loop_
_entity_poly.entity_id
_entity_poly.type
_entity_poly.pdbx_seq_one_letter_code
_entity_poly.pdbx_strand_id
1 'polypeptide(L)'
;MIFRLDRFFLDEKDIFTFLFGLFLVAVHYLKIPIEPFRFGSLVVLFLFLVITRSMKNSISFRGYVVIALFGFVFSTFLSPYGLGIYLFIASIIYSKWGRI
;
A
#
# COMPACT_ATOMS: atom_id res chain seq x y z
N MET A 1 -4.62 15.74 -9.48
CA MET A 1 -3.87 15.90 -10.74
C MET A 1 -4.05 14.64 -11.59
N ILE A 2 -5.14 14.61 -12.36
CA ILE A 2 -5.44 13.50 -13.27
C ILE A 2 -4.58 13.68 -14.53
N PHE A 3 -3.59 12.82 -14.75
CA PHE A 3 -2.87 12.75 -16.01
C PHE A 3 -3.74 11.98 -17.02
N ARG A 4 -4.21 12.65 -18.07
CA ARG A 4 -4.98 12.04 -19.16
C ARG A 4 -4.04 11.52 -20.24
N LEU A 5 -3.88 10.20 -20.32
CA LEU A 5 -3.37 9.49 -21.50
C LEU A 5 -4.55 8.70 -22.06
N ASP A 6 -5.23 9.26 -23.08
CA ASP A 6 -6.32 8.78 -23.99
C ASP A 6 -7.20 7.54 -23.69
N ARG A 7 -6.76 6.57 -22.90
CA ARG A 7 -7.50 5.36 -22.52
C ARG A 7 -7.16 4.78 -21.14
N PHE A 8 -6.16 5.32 -20.43
CA PHE A 8 -5.75 4.90 -19.08
C PHE A 8 -5.88 6.06 -18.09
N PHE A 9 -6.80 5.93 -17.12
CA PHE A 9 -6.89 6.85 -15.99
C PHE A 9 -5.82 6.47 -14.97
N LEU A 10 -4.61 7.01 -15.12
CA LEU A 10 -3.56 6.90 -14.11
C LEU A 10 -3.84 7.94 -13.02
N ASP A 11 -4.53 7.52 -11.95
CA ASP A 11 -4.64 8.33 -10.73
C ASP A 11 -3.32 8.29 -9.95
N GLU A 12 -3.11 9.25 -9.06
CA GLU A 12 -1.92 9.32 -8.20
C GLU A 12 -1.73 8.07 -7.33
N LYS A 13 -2.85 7.41 -6.98
CA LYS A 13 -2.87 6.13 -6.25
C LYS A 13 -2.21 5.02 -7.06
N ASP A 14 -2.50 4.97 -8.36
CA ASP A 14 -2.01 3.93 -9.26
C ASP A 14 -0.53 4.14 -9.54
N ILE A 15 -0.11 5.39 -9.77
CA ILE A 15 1.29 5.78 -9.92
C ILE A 15 2.08 5.41 -8.66
N PHE A 16 1.59 5.75 -7.48
CA PHE A 16 2.25 5.41 -6.21
C PHE A 16 2.42 3.90 -6.05
N THR A 17 1.36 3.14 -6.29
CA THR A 17 1.37 1.67 -6.12
C THR A 17 2.30 1.01 -7.13
N PHE A 18 2.29 1.48 -8.37
CA PHE A 18 3.19 1.03 -9.42
C PHE A 18 4.66 1.29 -9.06
N LEU A 19 5.00 2.52 -8.65
CA LEU A 19 6.35 2.88 -8.22
C LEU A 19 6.79 2.07 -6.99
N PHE A 20 5.88 1.82 -6.06
CA PHE A 20 6.18 0.98 -4.90
C PHE A 20 6.46 -0.48 -5.30
N GLY A 21 5.71 -1.02 -6.25
CA GLY A 21 5.99 -2.35 -6.83
C GLY A 21 7.37 -2.39 -7.51
N LEU A 22 7.69 -1.38 -8.32
CA LEU A 22 9.00 -1.25 -8.96
C LEU A 22 10.14 -1.19 -7.92
N PHE A 23 9.94 -0.43 -6.84
CA PHE A 23 10.88 -0.36 -5.73
C PHE A 23 11.13 -1.73 -5.11
N LEU A 24 10.09 -2.52 -4.82
CA LEU A 24 10.25 -3.86 -4.25
C LEU A 24 11.02 -4.79 -5.18
N VAL A 25 10.73 -4.75 -6.47
CA VAL A 25 11.46 -5.52 -7.49
C VAL A 25 12.92 -5.10 -7.52
N ALA A 26 13.20 -3.79 -7.61
CA ALA A 26 14.56 -3.26 -7.64
C ALA A 26 15.35 -3.66 -6.39
N VAL A 27 14.78 -3.51 -5.20
CA VAL A 27 15.39 -3.92 -3.93
C VAL A 27 15.73 -5.41 -3.93
N HIS A 28 14.80 -6.26 -4.39
CA HIS A 28 14.99 -7.70 -4.40
C HIS A 28 16.10 -8.14 -5.36
N TYR A 29 16.09 -7.63 -6.60
CA TYR A 29 17.06 -8.00 -7.62
C TYR A 29 18.45 -7.43 -7.36
N LEU A 30 18.53 -6.17 -6.91
CA LEU A 30 19.79 -5.49 -6.62
C LEU A 30 20.32 -5.79 -5.21
N LYS A 31 19.59 -6.58 -4.41
CA LYS A 31 19.92 -6.93 -3.02
C LYS A 31 20.24 -5.71 -2.16
N ILE A 32 19.48 -4.62 -2.36
CA ILE A 32 19.66 -3.38 -1.59
C ILE A 32 19.23 -3.65 -0.14
N PRO A 33 20.07 -3.33 0.86
CA PRO A 33 19.66 -3.43 2.25
C PRO A 33 18.56 -2.39 2.53
N ILE A 34 17.45 -2.86 3.11
CA ILE A 34 16.27 -2.03 3.41
C ILE A 34 15.97 -1.96 4.89
N GLU A 35 16.92 -2.31 5.75
CA GLU A 35 16.77 -2.16 7.19
C GLU A 35 16.41 -0.69 7.51
N PRO A 36 15.45 -0.44 8.42
CA PRO A 36 14.83 -1.37 9.37
C PRO A 36 13.60 -2.13 8.82
N PHE A 37 13.28 -2.01 7.53
CA PHE A 37 12.11 -2.63 6.94
C PHE A 37 12.30 -4.12 6.68
N ARG A 38 11.26 -4.91 6.98
CA ARG A 38 11.22 -6.33 6.64
C ARG A 38 10.63 -6.49 5.25
N PHE A 39 11.40 -7.06 4.32
CA PHE A 39 10.97 -7.21 2.91
C PHE A 39 9.61 -7.89 2.78
N GLY A 40 9.39 -9.02 3.46
CA GLY A 40 8.11 -9.72 3.42
C GLY A 40 6.93 -8.88 3.91
N SER A 41 7.16 -8.00 4.89
CA SER A 41 6.13 -7.09 5.39
C SER A 41 5.81 -6.00 4.36
N LEU A 42 6.82 -5.48 3.64
CA LEU A 42 6.59 -4.54 2.55
C LEU A 42 5.84 -5.17 1.36
N VAL A 43 6.11 -6.44 1.05
CA VAL A 43 5.35 -7.19 0.04
C VAL A 43 3.88 -7.32 0.44
N VAL A 44 3.60 -7.62 1.71
CA VAL A 44 2.23 -7.68 2.23
C VAL A 44 1.54 -6.33 2.13
N LEU A 45 2.23 -5.23 2.48
CA LEU A 45 1.70 -3.88 2.30
C LEU A 45 1.37 -3.60 0.83
N PHE A 46 2.27 -3.94 -0.09
CA PHE A 46 2.05 -3.76 -1.52
C PHE A 46 0.82 -4.52 -2.02
N LEU A 47 0.70 -5.81 -1.68
CA LEU A 47 -0.48 -6.62 -2.04
C LEU A 47 -1.76 -6.03 -1.46
N PHE A 48 -1.72 -5.57 -0.21
CA PHE A 48 -2.86 -4.93 0.43
C PHE A 48 -3.29 -3.66 -0.32
N LEU A 49 -2.35 -2.83 -0.74
CA LEU A 49 -2.60 -1.60 -1.51
C LEU A 49 -3.23 -1.92 -2.88
N VAL A 50 -2.70 -2.92 -3.60
CA VAL A 50 -3.25 -3.40 -4.88
C VAL A 50 -4.69 -3.92 -4.72
N ILE A 51 -4.95 -4.73 -3.70
CA ILE A 51 -6.28 -5.28 -3.41
C ILE A 51 -7.24 -4.15 -3.06
N THR A 52 -6.82 -3.24 -2.17
CA THR A 52 -7.63 -2.10 -1.74
C THR A 52 -8.03 -1.21 -2.91
N ARG A 53 -7.10 -0.95 -3.83
CA ARG A 53 -7.37 -0.18 -5.05
C ARG A 53 -8.36 -0.90 -5.97
N SER A 54 -8.21 -2.22 -6.13
CA SER A 54 -9.08 -3.06 -6.96
C SER A 54 -10.51 -3.16 -6.40
N MET A 55 -10.66 -3.19 -5.07
CA MET A 55 -11.96 -3.35 -4.41
C MET A 55 -12.69 -2.03 -4.16
N LYS A 56 -11.99 -0.93 -3.88
CA LYS A 56 -12.59 0.35 -3.48
C LYS A 56 -11.98 1.52 -4.25
N ASN A 57 -12.60 1.86 -5.39
CA ASN A 57 -12.16 2.99 -6.21
C ASN A 57 -12.37 4.37 -5.51
N SER A 58 -13.37 4.47 -4.62
CA SER A 58 -13.80 5.71 -3.96
C SER A 58 -12.93 6.17 -2.78
N ILE A 59 -11.90 5.42 -2.39
CA ILE A 59 -11.00 5.84 -1.30
C ILE A 59 -10.26 7.11 -1.73
N SER A 60 -10.32 8.15 -0.89
CA SER A 60 -9.58 9.39 -1.12
C SER A 60 -8.07 9.13 -1.10
N PHE A 61 -7.31 9.85 -1.93
CA PHE A 61 -5.85 9.73 -1.97
C PHE A 61 -5.22 9.94 -0.58
N ARG A 62 -5.76 10.86 0.22
CA ARG A 62 -5.31 11.10 1.60
C ARG A 62 -5.46 9.86 2.48
N GLY A 63 -6.60 9.18 2.43
CA GLY A 63 -6.80 7.92 3.17
C GLY A 63 -5.84 6.81 2.71
N TYR A 64 -5.61 6.71 1.40
CA TYR A 64 -4.67 5.76 0.81
C TYR A 64 -3.24 5.96 1.32
N VAL A 65 -2.77 7.21 1.33
CA VAL A 65 -1.44 7.56 1.85
C VAL A 65 -1.33 7.30 3.34
N VAL A 66 -2.37 7.62 4.13
CA VAL A 66 -2.35 7.33 5.59
C VAL A 66 -2.22 5.83 5.85
N ILE A 67 -2.97 4.99 5.13
CA ILE A 67 -2.87 3.53 5.29
C ILE A 67 -1.48 3.04 4.89
N ALA A 68 -0.92 3.55 3.79
CA ALA A 68 0.43 3.23 3.36
C ALA A 68 1.48 3.61 4.42
N LEU A 69 1.40 4.82 4.99
CA LEU A 69 2.31 5.31 6.03
C LEU A 69 2.27 4.42 7.28
N PHE A 70 1.09 4.08 7.79
CA PHE A 70 0.98 3.14 8.90
C PHE A 70 1.56 1.79 8.52
N GLY A 71 1.23 1.28 7.32
CA GLY A 71 1.83 0.07 6.78
C GLY A 71 3.35 0.07 6.82
N PHE A 72 3.99 1.17 6.40
CA PHE A 72 5.44 1.33 6.46
C PHE A 72 5.97 1.30 7.89
N VAL A 73 5.38 2.08 8.80
CA VAL A 73 5.79 2.10 10.22
C VAL A 73 5.70 0.69 10.82
N PHE A 74 4.55 0.04 10.66
CA PHE A 74 4.31 -1.29 11.21
C PHE A 74 5.17 -2.38 10.54
N SER A 75 5.56 -2.20 9.28
CA SER A 75 6.45 -3.15 8.58
C SER A 75 7.87 -3.24 9.14
N THR A 76 8.28 -2.26 9.96
CA THR A 76 9.61 -2.27 10.61
C THR A 76 9.71 -3.29 11.75
N PHE A 77 8.59 -3.55 12.45
CA PHE A 77 8.59 -4.44 13.62
C PHE A 77 7.62 -5.62 13.55
N LEU A 78 6.53 -5.54 12.77
CA LEU A 78 5.61 -6.67 12.57
C LEU A 78 6.14 -7.66 11.54
N SER A 79 5.84 -8.94 11.76
CA SER A 79 6.02 -9.98 10.76
C SER A 79 5.05 -9.76 9.58
N PRO A 80 5.30 -10.38 8.41
CA PRO A 80 4.42 -10.25 7.25
C PRO A 80 2.96 -10.63 7.58
N TYR A 81 2.77 -11.73 8.32
CA TYR A 81 1.46 -12.18 8.77
C TYR A 81 0.81 -11.20 9.76
N GLY A 82 1.58 -10.70 10.73
CA GLY A 82 1.09 -9.73 11.70
C GLY A 82 0.66 -8.41 11.05
N LEU A 83 1.43 -7.93 10.07
CA LEU A 83 1.06 -6.75 9.29
C LEU A 83 -0.20 -6.99 8.46
N GLY A 84 -0.34 -8.16 7.83
CA GLY A 84 -1.54 -8.52 7.07
C GLY A 84 -2.80 -8.51 7.95
N ILE A 85 -2.74 -9.12 9.13
CA ILE A 85 -3.83 -9.12 10.12
C ILE A 85 -4.15 -7.69 10.55
N TYR A 86 -3.13 -6.89 10.88
CA TYR A 86 -3.30 -5.49 11.26
C TYR A 86 -4.03 -4.69 10.17
N LEU A 87 -3.56 -4.76 8.92
CA LEU A 87 -4.17 -4.03 7.80
C LEU A 87 -5.60 -4.48 7.52
N PHE A 88 -5.87 -5.79 7.65
CA PHE A 88 -7.21 -6.34 7.50
C PHE A 88 -8.17 -5.79 8.57
N ILE A 89 -7.79 -5.85 9.85
CA ILE A 89 -8.58 -5.31 10.96
C ILE A 89 -8.79 -3.80 10.79
N ALA A 90 -7.72 -3.06 10.48
CA ALA A 90 -7.79 -1.62 10.23
C ALA A 90 -8.77 -1.29 9.09
N SER A 91 -8.79 -2.10 8.02
CA SER A 91 -9.73 -1.92 6.91
C SER A 91 -11.20 -2.14 7.30
N ILE A 92 -11.47 -3.12 8.18
CA ILE A 92 -12.81 -3.40 8.70
C ILE A 92 -13.29 -2.24 9.58
N ILE A 93 -12.42 -1.78 10.50
CA ILE A 93 -12.72 -0.67 11.40
C ILE A 93 -13.00 0.60 10.56
N TYR A 94 -12.12 0.92 9.62
CA TYR A 94 -12.30 2.07 8.73
C TYR A 94 -13.58 1.96 7.89
N SER A 95 -13.93 0.77 7.41
CA SER A 95 -15.17 0.56 6.66
C SER A 95 -16.43 0.74 7.50
N LYS A 96 -16.38 0.46 8.81
CA LYS A 96 -17.51 0.65 9.72
C LYS A 96 -17.61 2.09 10.25
N TRP A 97 -16.49 2.75 10.48
CA TRP A 97 -16.43 4.07 11.12
C TRP A 97 -16.25 5.24 10.14
N GLY A 98 -15.84 5.00 8.89
CA GLY A 98 -15.69 6.01 7.85
C GLY A 98 -17.00 6.55 7.25
N ARG A 99 -18.13 6.40 7.97
CA ARG A 99 -19.43 7.01 7.66
C ARG A 99 -19.75 8.24 8.53
N ILE A 100 -18.80 8.70 9.34
CA ILE A 100 -18.87 9.98 10.07
C ILE A 100 -18.12 11.03 9.26
#